data_AF-A0A948PQ22-F1
#
_entry.id   AF-A0A948PQ22-F1
#
_cell.length_a   1.000
_cell.length_b   1.000
_cell.length_c   1.000
_cell.angle_alpha   90.00
_cell.angle_beta   90.00
_cell.angle_gamma   90.00
#
_symmetry.space_group_name_H-M   'P 1'
#
loop_
_entity.id
_entity.type
_entity.pdbx_description
1 polymer ?
#
loop_
_entity_poly.entity_id
_entity_poly.type
_entity_poly.pdbx_seq_one_letter_code
_entity_poly.pdbx_strand_id
1 'polypeptide(L)'
;MMNPEFKSYEDMTDADYADIGLRSGLEIHQQVLTEKKLFCRCPAGCYSEVYDAEILRHMRPTLSELGEYDGTALMEFKTRKDIIYRINHETVCTYEMDDTPPFEINQKALDIALEIAMLLNYKLVSEIHVARKQYLDGSIPTGFQRTTIVGIDGWIPYRDRRIGLIQLGLEEDACREISDIGHTRIYRTDRLGMPLIETVTEPEMRTPQEVADVAEILRRLVRSTGKVRTGIGAARQDVNVSIKGGTRVEIKGVSRIPLIPLLIYNEAKRQHSLLRIRDELKRRKITKETLETKDADVTGILTQTA
;
A
#
# COMPACT_ATOMS: atom_id res chain seq x y z
N MET A 1 31.95 5.42 -12.86
CA MET A 1 31.88 4.93 -11.46
C MET A 1 30.88 5.79 -10.73
N MET A 2 30.04 5.22 -9.86
CA MET A 2 29.16 6.01 -8.97
C MET A 2 30.02 6.91 -8.07
N ASN A 3 29.54 8.12 -7.76
CA ASN A 3 30.21 9.05 -6.86
C ASN A 3 30.53 8.34 -5.51
N PRO A 4 31.77 8.37 -5.00
CA PRO A 4 32.18 7.58 -3.84
C PRO A 4 31.49 7.94 -2.52
N GLU A 5 30.88 9.12 -2.40
CA GLU A 5 30.29 9.59 -1.15
C GLU A 5 28.83 10.01 -1.34
N PHE A 6 27.95 9.41 -0.54
CA PHE A 6 26.54 9.82 -0.43
C PHE A 6 26.47 10.87 0.67
N LYS A 7 26.09 12.10 0.30
CA LYS A 7 26.10 13.25 1.21
C LYS A 7 25.12 13.06 2.38
N SER A 8 25.29 13.87 3.41
CA SER A 8 24.34 13.93 4.54
C SER A 8 22.96 14.40 4.05
N TYR A 9 21.92 14.22 4.86
CA TYR A 9 20.56 14.59 4.45
C TYR A 9 20.45 16.10 4.20
N GLU A 10 21.13 16.89 5.04
CA GLU A 10 21.14 18.34 5.02
C GLU A 10 21.94 18.90 3.84
N ASP A 11 22.94 18.16 3.35
CA ASP A 11 23.83 18.57 2.27
C ASP A 11 23.40 18.09 0.87
N MET A 12 22.39 17.22 0.79
CA MET A 12 21.87 16.72 -0.49
C MET A 12 21.13 17.81 -1.25
N THR A 13 21.55 18.04 -2.49
CA THR A 13 20.88 18.98 -3.41
C THR A 13 20.04 18.25 -4.44
N ASP A 14 19.15 18.98 -5.13
CA ASP A 14 18.36 18.45 -6.25
C ASP A 14 19.26 17.85 -7.36
N ALA A 15 20.44 18.44 -7.59
CA ALA A 15 21.42 17.92 -8.55
C ALA A 15 21.99 16.56 -8.11
N ASP A 16 22.26 16.38 -6.82
CA ASP A 16 22.76 15.10 -6.30
C ASP A 16 21.72 13.97 -6.48
N TYR A 17 20.43 14.26 -6.27
CA TYR A 17 19.35 13.31 -6.53
C TYR A 17 19.20 13.00 -8.03
N ALA A 18 19.40 14.00 -8.89
CA ALA A 18 19.42 13.80 -10.34
C ALA A 18 20.59 12.91 -10.78
N ASP A 19 21.78 13.08 -10.20
CA ASP A 19 22.98 12.31 -10.51
C ASP A 19 22.83 10.81 -10.17
N ILE A 20 22.18 10.51 -9.04
CA ILE A 20 21.84 9.12 -8.69
C ILE A 20 20.60 8.61 -9.44
N GLY A 21 19.92 9.47 -10.21
CA GLY A 21 18.73 9.13 -10.98
C GLY A 21 17.57 8.71 -10.10
N LEU A 22 17.31 9.44 -9.01
CA LEU A 22 16.17 9.19 -8.13
C LEU A 22 14.85 9.31 -8.92
N ARG A 23 13.98 8.31 -8.75
CA ARG A 23 12.60 8.30 -9.23
C ARG A 23 11.69 7.83 -8.12
N SER A 24 10.57 8.52 -7.95
CA SER A 24 9.57 8.18 -6.95
C SER A 24 8.14 8.36 -7.46
N GLY A 25 7.25 7.53 -6.94
CA GLY A 25 5.80 7.53 -7.18
C GLY A 25 5.03 7.40 -5.87
N LEU A 26 3.77 7.79 -5.87
CA LEU A 26 2.88 7.73 -4.71
C LEU A 26 1.65 6.87 -5.03
N GLU A 27 1.22 6.11 -4.04
CA GLU A 27 -0.06 5.41 -4.01
C GLU A 27 -0.82 5.90 -2.78
N ILE A 28 -1.85 6.72 -2.98
CA ILE A 28 -2.58 7.39 -1.89
C ILE A 28 -3.98 6.82 -1.81
N HIS A 29 -4.30 6.22 -0.67
CA HIS A 29 -5.62 5.74 -0.33
C HIS A 29 -6.32 6.76 0.57
N GLN A 30 -7.57 7.11 0.25
CA GLN A 30 -8.34 8.09 1.01
C GLN A 30 -9.80 7.64 1.13
N GLN A 31 -10.30 7.51 2.36
CA GLN A 31 -11.68 7.11 2.60
C GLN A 31 -12.65 8.20 2.18
N VAL A 32 -13.72 7.79 1.50
CA VAL A 32 -14.79 8.67 1.03
C VAL A 32 -15.80 8.91 2.15
N LEU A 33 -16.35 10.12 2.22
CA LEU A 33 -17.35 10.49 3.21
C LEU A 33 -18.76 10.12 2.74
N THR A 34 -19.16 8.88 3.03
CA THR A 34 -20.52 8.37 2.83
C THR A 34 -21.15 7.91 4.14
N GLU A 35 -22.48 7.81 4.14
CA GLU A 35 -23.27 7.25 5.24
C GLU A 35 -23.18 5.72 5.28
N LYS A 36 -23.03 5.08 4.11
CA LYS A 36 -23.03 3.62 3.94
C LYS A 36 -21.74 3.13 3.29
N LYS A 37 -21.42 1.86 3.55
CA LYS A 37 -20.31 1.11 2.93
C LYS A 37 -20.53 0.93 1.40
N LEU A 38 -19.50 0.45 0.70
CA LEU A 38 -19.43 0.50 -0.76
C LEU A 38 -20.39 -0.49 -1.44
N PHE A 39 -20.52 -1.70 -0.90
CA PHE A 39 -21.34 -2.78 -1.48
C PHE A 39 -22.33 -3.38 -0.48
N CYS A 40 -22.65 -2.65 0.59
CA CYS A 40 -23.72 -3.02 1.53
C CYS A 40 -24.36 -1.78 2.16
N ARG A 41 -25.34 -2.01 3.03
CA ARG A 41 -26.13 -0.94 3.67
C ARG A 41 -25.64 -0.54 5.05
N CYS A 42 -24.58 -1.17 5.55
CA CYS A 42 -24.02 -0.89 6.86
C CYS A 42 -23.40 0.51 6.94
N PRO A 43 -23.39 1.13 8.13
CA PRO A 43 -22.90 2.48 8.29
C PRO A 43 -21.40 2.55 8.01
N ALA A 44 -20.97 3.59 7.29
CA ALA A 44 -19.55 3.87 7.07
C ALA A 44 -19.00 4.82 8.15
N GLY A 45 -17.77 4.55 8.60
CA GLY A 45 -17.07 5.36 9.59
C GLY A 45 -17.58 5.24 11.02
N CYS A 46 -18.38 4.22 11.30
CA CYS A 46 -18.69 3.77 12.65
C CYS A 46 -17.68 2.69 13.03
N TYR A 47 -16.91 2.95 14.08
CA TYR A 47 -15.92 2.01 14.61
C TYR A 47 -16.40 1.52 15.98
N SER A 48 -16.31 0.22 16.21
CA SER A 48 -16.66 -0.38 17.51
C SER A 48 -15.39 -0.73 18.26
N GLU A 49 -15.42 -0.66 19.59
CA GLU A 49 -14.39 -1.26 20.45
C GLU A 49 -14.83 -2.60 21.05
N VAL A 50 -16.14 -2.84 21.09
CA VAL A 50 -16.79 -4.06 21.55
C VAL A 50 -17.19 -4.95 20.37
N TYR A 51 -17.43 -6.23 20.63
CA TYR A 51 -17.89 -7.19 19.64
C TYR A 51 -18.96 -8.08 20.26
N ASP A 52 -19.91 -8.51 19.43
CA ASP A 52 -21.03 -9.36 19.84
C ASP A 52 -20.75 -10.83 19.55
N ALA A 53 -19.91 -11.11 18.54
CA ALA A 53 -19.54 -12.47 18.16
C ALA A 53 -18.17 -12.51 17.45
N GLU A 54 -17.66 -13.73 17.30
CA GLU A 54 -16.43 -14.06 16.57
C GLU A 54 -16.74 -15.11 15.50
N ILE A 55 -16.13 -14.96 14.33
CA ILE A 55 -16.22 -15.93 13.23
C ILE A 55 -14.82 -16.40 12.88
N LEU A 56 -14.60 -17.71 12.96
CA LEU A 56 -13.37 -18.35 12.49
C LEU A 56 -13.47 -18.66 10.99
N ARG A 57 -12.44 -18.27 10.23
CA ARG A 57 -12.27 -18.61 8.82
C ARG A 57 -10.84 -19.09 8.56
N HIS A 58 -10.69 -19.84 7.47
CA HIS A 58 -9.40 -20.26 6.94
C HIS A 58 -9.33 -19.90 5.46
N MET A 59 -8.30 -19.15 5.07
CA MET A 59 -8.10 -18.72 3.69
C MET A 59 -7.52 -19.89 2.87
N ARG A 60 -7.90 -20.00 1.60
CA ARG A 60 -7.40 -21.04 0.69
C ARG A 60 -6.91 -20.43 -0.62
N PRO A 61 -5.74 -20.83 -1.14
CA PRO A 61 -5.27 -20.37 -2.43
C PRO A 61 -6.13 -20.99 -3.54
N THR A 62 -6.23 -20.30 -4.67
CA THR A 62 -6.96 -20.78 -5.85
C THR A 62 -5.96 -21.23 -6.92
N LEU A 63 -6.30 -22.28 -7.67
CA LEU A 63 -5.52 -22.74 -8.81
C LEU A 63 -5.70 -21.79 -10.00
N SER A 64 -4.62 -21.53 -10.73
CA SER A 64 -4.69 -20.89 -12.04
C SER A 64 -5.30 -21.84 -13.07
N GLU A 65 -5.61 -21.29 -14.25
CA GLU A 65 -6.06 -22.08 -15.41
C GLU A 65 -5.05 -23.17 -15.82
N LEU A 66 -3.76 -22.97 -15.50
CA LEU A 66 -2.67 -23.92 -15.75
C LEU A 66 -2.48 -24.94 -14.62
N GLY A 67 -3.32 -24.90 -13.58
CA GLY A 67 -3.20 -25.78 -12.41
C GLY A 67 -2.06 -25.41 -11.46
N GLU A 68 -1.57 -24.17 -11.53
CA GLU A 68 -0.49 -23.68 -10.67
C GLU A 68 -1.04 -22.77 -9.56
N TYR A 69 -0.42 -22.80 -8.39
CA TYR A 69 -0.72 -21.84 -7.33
C TYR A 69 0.20 -20.63 -7.43
N ASP A 70 -0.33 -19.45 -7.11
CA ASP A 70 0.51 -18.30 -6.82
C ASP A 70 1.43 -18.60 -5.63
N GLY A 71 2.74 -18.35 -5.81
CA GLY A 71 3.75 -18.69 -4.82
C GLY A 71 3.56 -17.95 -3.50
N THR A 72 3.12 -16.69 -3.55
CA THR A 72 2.87 -15.85 -2.36
C THR A 72 1.65 -16.36 -1.60
N ALA A 73 0.55 -16.62 -2.31
CA ALA A 73 -0.66 -17.21 -1.74
C ALA A 73 -0.38 -18.58 -1.09
N LEU A 74 0.45 -19.41 -1.73
CA LEU A 74 0.83 -20.69 -1.16
C LEU A 74 1.67 -20.55 0.12
N MET A 75 2.56 -19.57 0.17
CA MET A 75 3.35 -19.29 1.38
C MET A 75 2.47 -18.81 2.53
N GLU A 76 1.52 -17.91 2.26
CA GLU A 76 0.55 -17.45 3.27
C GLU A 76 -0.31 -18.62 3.75
N PHE A 77 -0.81 -19.47 2.85
CA PHE A 77 -1.57 -20.68 3.23
C PHE A 77 -0.78 -21.64 4.12
N LYS A 78 0.52 -21.80 3.85
CA LYS A 78 1.41 -22.67 4.66
C LYS A 78 1.59 -22.19 6.09
N THR A 79 1.31 -20.92 6.39
CA THR A 79 1.32 -20.40 7.77
C THR A 79 0.19 -20.99 8.62
N ARG A 80 -0.84 -21.58 7.99
CA ARG A 80 -2.00 -22.23 8.62
C ARG A 80 -2.64 -21.36 9.70
N LYS A 81 -2.87 -20.09 9.36
CA LYS A 81 -3.47 -19.12 10.29
C LYS A 81 -4.96 -19.42 10.51
N ASP A 82 -5.37 -19.35 11.76
CA ASP A 82 -6.75 -19.20 12.21
C ASP A 82 -7.10 -17.71 12.14
N ILE A 83 -8.01 -17.35 11.23
CA ILE A 83 -8.44 -15.96 11.06
C ILE A 83 -9.75 -15.76 11.82
N ILE A 84 -9.71 -14.94 12.86
CA ILE A 84 -10.87 -14.62 13.70
C ILE A 84 -11.37 -13.22 13.37
N TYR A 85 -12.61 -13.13 12.92
CA TYR A 85 -13.31 -11.88 12.66
C TYR A 85 -14.23 -11.53 13.82
N ARG A 86 -13.93 -10.44 14.52
CA ARG A 86 -14.81 -9.85 15.53
C ARG A 86 -15.85 -8.97 14.84
N ILE A 87 -17.10 -9.25 15.15
CA ILE A 87 -18.25 -8.57 14.54
C ILE A 87 -19.07 -7.83 15.58
N ASN A 88 -19.66 -6.72 15.16
CA ASN A 88 -20.61 -5.98 15.96
C ASN A 88 -21.85 -5.66 15.12
N HIS A 89 -23.02 -5.97 15.65
CA HIS A 89 -24.31 -5.91 14.94
C HIS A 89 -24.68 -4.49 14.47
N GLU A 90 -24.11 -3.45 15.06
CA GLU A 90 -24.34 -2.06 14.65
C GLU A 90 -23.52 -1.66 13.41
N THR A 91 -22.43 -2.39 13.11
CA THR A 91 -21.45 -1.98 12.10
C THR A 91 -21.33 -2.93 10.91
N VAL A 92 -21.91 -4.14 11.01
CA VAL A 92 -21.73 -5.20 10.01
C VAL A 92 -23.04 -5.85 9.58
N CYS A 93 -23.03 -6.48 8.42
CA CYS A 93 -24.08 -7.39 7.95
C CYS A 93 -23.49 -8.68 7.37
N THR A 94 -24.36 -9.58 6.92
CA THR A 94 -23.97 -10.88 6.34
C THR A 94 -23.12 -10.75 5.07
N TYR A 95 -23.20 -9.63 4.34
CA TYR A 95 -22.33 -9.35 3.21
C TYR A 95 -20.85 -9.33 3.61
N GLU A 96 -20.53 -8.62 4.69
CA GLU A 96 -19.15 -8.49 5.17
C GLU A 96 -18.58 -9.81 5.68
N MET A 97 -19.45 -10.76 6.04
CA MET A 97 -19.05 -12.10 6.48
C MET A 97 -18.89 -13.11 5.33
N ASP A 98 -19.07 -12.66 4.09
CA ASP A 98 -19.12 -13.51 2.89
C ASP A 98 -20.27 -14.53 2.91
N ASP A 99 -21.38 -14.20 3.58
CA ASP A 99 -22.60 -15.03 3.64
C ASP A 99 -23.74 -14.44 2.79
N THR A 100 -23.50 -13.36 2.05
CA THR A 100 -24.48 -12.75 1.13
C THR A 100 -23.76 -12.12 -0.06
N PRO A 101 -24.29 -12.28 -1.30
CA PRO A 101 -23.73 -11.60 -2.48
C PRO A 101 -23.62 -10.08 -2.30
N PRO A 102 -22.69 -9.41 -3.02
CA PRO A 102 -22.60 -7.95 -2.99
C PRO A 102 -23.90 -7.29 -3.44
N PHE A 103 -24.24 -6.18 -2.79
CA PHE A 103 -25.25 -5.27 -3.29
C PHE A 103 -24.66 -4.41 -4.43
N GLU A 104 -25.52 -3.66 -5.12
CA GLU A 104 -25.05 -2.67 -6.08
C GLU A 104 -24.09 -1.65 -5.44
N ILE A 105 -23.17 -1.14 -6.25
CA ILE A 105 -22.20 -0.15 -5.80
C ILE A 105 -22.91 1.09 -5.24
N ASN A 106 -22.38 1.62 -4.14
CA ASN A 106 -22.87 2.83 -3.51
C ASN A 106 -22.73 4.02 -4.47
N GLN A 107 -23.86 4.46 -5.03
CA GLN A 107 -23.91 5.54 -6.02
C GLN A 107 -23.29 6.84 -5.51
N LYS A 108 -23.49 7.19 -4.23
CA LYS A 108 -22.87 8.38 -3.65
C LYS A 108 -21.35 8.27 -3.59
N ALA A 109 -20.81 7.08 -3.27
CA ALA A 109 -19.37 6.86 -3.29
C ALA A 109 -18.80 6.98 -4.72
N LEU A 110 -19.54 6.45 -5.70
CA LEU A 110 -19.19 6.54 -7.12
C LEU A 110 -19.21 7.99 -7.63
N ASP A 111 -20.27 8.76 -7.31
CA ASP A 111 -20.37 10.17 -7.67
C ASP A 111 -19.21 10.99 -7.12
N ILE A 112 -18.85 10.77 -5.86
CA ILE A 112 -17.71 11.44 -5.23
C ILE A 112 -16.39 11.03 -5.92
N ALA A 113 -16.22 9.75 -6.25
CA ALA A 113 -15.03 9.28 -6.96
C ALA A 113 -14.92 9.89 -8.36
N LEU A 114 -16.03 10.01 -9.10
CA LEU A 114 -16.10 10.66 -10.41
C LEU A 114 -15.77 12.16 -10.32
N GLU A 115 -16.31 12.85 -9.32
CA GLU A 115 -16.00 14.27 -9.08
C GLU A 115 -14.50 14.48 -8.76
N ILE A 116 -13.93 13.62 -7.92
CA ILE A 116 -12.50 13.64 -7.61
C ILE A 116 -11.68 13.32 -8.87
N ALA A 117 -12.12 12.36 -9.69
CA ALA A 117 -11.46 12.05 -10.95
C ALA A 117 -11.40 13.28 -11.87
N MET A 118 -12.51 14.00 -12.02
CA MET A 118 -12.57 15.23 -12.80
C MET A 118 -11.69 16.34 -12.19
N LEU A 119 -11.68 16.50 -10.86
CA LEU A 119 -10.83 17.46 -10.16
C LEU A 119 -9.34 17.19 -10.40
N LEU A 120 -8.96 15.93 -10.54
CA LEU A 120 -7.59 15.47 -10.81
C LEU A 120 -7.30 15.30 -12.32
N ASN A 121 -8.15 15.87 -13.18
CA ASN A 121 -8.03 15.88 -14.64
C ASN A 121 -7.93 14.49 -15.30
N TYR A 122 -8.50 13.44 -14.67
CA TYR A 122 -8.55 12.11 -15.28
C TYR A 122 -9.50 12.05 -16.47
N LYS A 123 -9.21 11.13 -17.39
CA LYS A 123 -10.16 10.65 -18.39
C LYS A 123 -11.05 9.59 -17.74
N LEU A 124 -12.35 9.88 -17.64
CA LEU A 124 -13.32 8.96 -17.06
C LEU A 124 -13.50 7.73 -17.95
N VAL A 125 -13.66 6.57 -17.33
CA VAL A 125 -14.04 5.35 -18.06
C VAL A 125 -15.52 5.41 -18.44
N SER A 126 -15.88 4.84 -19.59
CA SER A 126 -17.26 4.83 -20.05
C SER A 126 -18.14 3.78 -19.35
N GLU A 127 -17.52 2.74 -18.80
CA GLU A 127 -18.19 1.67 -18.06
C GLU A 127 -17.33 1.23 -16.88
N ILE A 128 -17.98 1.00 -15.75
CA ILE A 128 -17.34 0.62 -14.48
C ILE A 128 -17.40 -0.90 -14.33
N HIS A 129 -16.23 -1.54 -14.33
CA HIS A 129 -16.10 -2.98 -14.12
C HIS A 129 -15.51 -3.24 -12.73
N VAL A 130 -16.23 -3.98 -11.89
CA VAL A 130 -15.75 -4.36 -10.56
C VAL A 130 -14.89 -5.62 -10.66
N ALA A 131 -13.61 -5.48 -10.35
CA ALA A 131 -12.64 -6.57 -10.30
C ALA A 131 -12.47 -7.10 -8.87
N ARG A 132 -11.87 -8.29 -8.76
CA ARG A 132 -11.55 -8.96 -7.50
C ARG A 132 -10.03 -9.09 -7.37
N LYS A 133 -9.41 -8.20 -6.60
CA LYS A 133 -7.96 -8.23 -6.27
C LYS A 133 -7.76 -9.21 -5.12
N GLN A 134 -6.94 -10.24 -5.27
CA GLN A 134 -6.83 -11.34 -4.30
C GLN A 134 -6.07 -10.93 -3.02
N TYR A 135 -6.55 -11.35 -1.85
CA TYR A 135 -5.95 -11.13 -0.52
C TYR A 135 -6.06 -12.41 0.31
N LEU A 136 -4.92 -13.05 0.60
CA LEU A 136 -4.91 -14.28 1.40
C LEU A 136 -4.50 -14.09 2.87
N ASP A 137 -4.14 -12.86 3.25
CA ASP A 137 -3.67 -12.49 4.60
C ASP A 137 -4.80 -12.48 5.68
N GLY A 138 -6.04 -12.73 5.27
CA GLY A 138 -7.21 -12.70 6.14
C GLY A 138 -7.72 -11.29 6.46
N SER A 139 -7.19 -10.24 5.84
CA SER A 139 -7.67 -8.87 6.06
C SER A 139 -9.08 -8.62 5.48
N ILE A 140 -9.52 -9.49 4.57
CA ILE A 140 -10.83 -9.43 3.90
C ILE A 140 -11.45 -10.84 3.89
N PRO A 141 -12.64 -11.04 4.49
CA PRO A 141 -13.30 -12.36 4.61
C PRO A 141 -13.49 -13.13 3.31
N THR A 142 -13.77 -12.45 2.21
CA THR A 142 -13.98 -13.03 0.87
C THR A 142 -12.70 -13.57 0.22
N GLY A 143 -11.52 -13.23 0.76
CA GLY A 143 -10.23 -13.53 0.15
C GLY A 143 -9.90 -12.67 -1.08
N PHE A 144 -10.68 -11.63 -1.33
CA PHE A 144 -10.41 -10.63 -2.37
C PHE A 144 -11.07 -9.29 -2.03
N GLN A 145 -10.41 -8.20 -2.36
CA GLN A 145 -10.95 -6.85 -2.33
C GLN A 145 -11.70 -6.59 -3.64
N ARG A 146 -12.90 -6.02 -3.54
CA ARG A 146 -13.57 -5.47 -4.73
C ARG A 146 -13.01 -4.08 -5.01
N THR A 147 -12.56 -3.89 -6.24
CA THR A 147 -11.92 -2.65 -6.71
C THR A 147 -12.39 -2.35 -8.13
N THR A 148 -12.44 -1.08 -8.50
CA THR A 148 -12.76 -0.64 -9.86
C THR A 148 -11.97 0.60 -10.23
N ILE A 149 -11.71 0.80 -11.51
CA ILE A 149 -11.05 2.00 -12.04
C ILE A 149 -12.12 2.98 -12.49
N VAL A 150 -12.06 4.21 -12.00
CA VAL A 150 -13.01 5.29 -12.29
C VAL A 150 -12.45 6.25 -13.35
N GLY A 151 -11.14 6.44 -13.37
CA GLY A 151 -10.47 7.28 -14.36
C GLY A 151 -9.01 6.90 -14.55
N ILE A 152 -8.47 7.25 -15.73
CA ILE A 152 -7.09 6.96 -16.15
C ILE A 152 -6.44 8.21 -16.77
N ASP A 153 -5.11 8.25 -16.81
CA ASP A 153 -4.35 9.31 -17.49
C ASP A 153 -4.73 10.72 -17.02
N GLY A 154 -4.65 10.91 -15.70
CA GLY A 154 -4.89 12.19 -15.02
C GLY A 154 -3.61 12.98 -14.81
N TRP A 155 -3.74 14.19 -14.26
CA TRP A 155 -2.57 15.00 -13.91
C TRP A 155 -2.91 16.11 -12.91
N ILE A 156 -1.88 16.54 -12.17
CA ILE A 156 -1.95 17.74 -11.32
C ILE A 156 -0.83 18.73 -11.69
N PRO A 157 -1.07 20.05 -11.53
CA PRO A 157 -0.01 21.03 -11.69
C PRO A 157 0.98 20.94 -10.53
N TYR A 158 2.27 20.98 -10.84
CA TYR A 158 3.35 21.08 -9.86
C TYR A 158 4.44 22.02 -10.39
N ARG A 159 4.58 23.19 -9.76
CA ARG A 159 5.49 24.26 -10.19
C ARG A 159 5.24 24.63 -11.67
N ASP A 160 6.24 24.46 -12.52
CA ASP A 160 6.26 24.74 -13.95
C ASP A 160 5.88 23.52 -14.83
N ARG A 161 5.53 22.38 -14.21
CA ARG A 161 5.22 21.13 -14.93
C ARG A 161 3.94 20.46 -14.44
N ARG A 162 3.62 19.33 -15.05
CA ARG A 162 2.56 18.41 -14.61
C ARG A 162 3.20 17.18 -13.97
N ILE A 163 2.49 16.60 -13.01
CA ILE A 163 2.73 15.24 -12.51
C ILE A 163 1.60 14.37 -13.06
N GLY A 164 1.98 13.35 -13.82
CA GLY A 164 1.03 12.37 -14.35
C GLY A 164 0.43 11.51 -13.24
N LEU A 165 -0.83 11.12 -13.43
CA LEU A 165 -1.53 10.17 -12.59
C LEU A 165 -2.01 9.00 -13.44
N ILE A 166 -1.65 7.78 -13.04
CA ILE A 166 -1.93 6.56 -13.81
C ILE A 166 -3.42 6.26 -13.79
N GLN A 167 -3.99 6.16 -12.58
CA GLN A 167 -5.38 5.77 -12.38
C GLN A 167 -5.94 6.29 -11.05
N LEU A 168 -7.26 6.49 -11.04
CA LEU A 168 -8.07 6.62 -9.83
C LEU A 168 -8.93 5.36 -9.67
N GLY A 169 -8.73 4.64 -8.59
CA GLY A 169 -9.57 3.51 -8.18
C GLY A 169 -10.67 3.91 -7.18
N LEU A 170 -11.73 3.11 -7.13
CA LEU A 170 -12.71 3.07 -6.05
C LEU A 170 -12.83 1.62 -5.55
N GLU A 171 -12.62 1.41 -4.26
CA GLU A 171 -12.50 0.08 -3.68
C GLU A 171 -12.97 -0.02 -2.23
N GLU A 172 -13.07 -1.24 -1.74
CA GLU A 172 -13.40 -1.56 -0.34
C GLU A 172 -12.17 -1.44 0.56
N ASP A 173 -12.27 -0.75 1.69
CA ASP A 173 -11.24 -0.83 2.73
C ASP A 173 -11.28 -2.19 3.45
N ALA A 174 -10.15 -2.62 3.99
CA ALA A 174 -9.98 -3.89 4.68
C ALA A 174 -10.34 -3.81 6.17
N CYS A 175 -10.45 -4.95 6.84
CA CYS A 175 -10.64 -5.02 8.29
C CYS A 175 -9.53 -4.28 9.06
N ARG A 176 -9.80 -3.87 10.30
CA ARG A 176 -8.76 -3.39 11.22
C ARG A 176 -8.10 -4.59 11.88
N GLU A 177 -6.78 -4.68 11.81
CA GLU A 177 -6.05 -5.70 12.56
C GLU A 177 -6.07 -5.37 14.06
N ILE A 178 -6.34 -6.38 14.89
CA ILE A 178 -6.23 -6.31 16.34
C ILE A 178 -4.92 -6.96 16.80
N SER A 179 -4.60 -8.14 16.28
CA SER A 179 -3.40 -8.88 16.65
C SER A 179 -3.03 -9.94 15.62
N ASP A 180 -1.74 -10.17 15.44
CA ASP A 180 -1.17 -11.31 14.72
C ASP A 180 -0.13 -12.01 15.60
N ILE A 181 -0.50 -13.14 16.21
CA ILE A 181 0.34 -13.86 17.18
C ILE A 181 0.30 -15.36 16.87
N GLY A 182 1.48 -15.94 16.60
CA GLY A 182 1.61 -17.38 16.34
C GLY A 182 0.77 -17.79 15.13
N HIS A 183 -0.17 -18.73 15.33
CA HIS A 183 -1.10 -19.17 14.29
C HIS A 183 -2.45 -18.45 14.30
N THR A 184 -2.64 -17.42 15.13
CA THR A 184 -3.94 -16.74 15.27
C THR A 184 -3.83 -15.29 14.84
N ARG A 185 -4.73 -14.87 13.95
CA ARG A 185 -4.88 -13.47 13.54
C ARG A 185 -6.29 -13.00 13.80
N ILE A 186 -6.41 -11.86 14.47
CA ILE A 186 -7.70 -11.31 14.91
C ILE A 186 -7.92 -9.98 14.22
N TYR A 187 -9.08 -9.84 13.58
CA TYR A 187 -9.50 -8.65 12.87
C TYR A 187 -10.83 -8.12 13.42
N ARG A 188 -11.00 -6.79 13.38
CA ARG A 188 -12.29 -6.11 13.55
C ARG A 188 -12.84 -5.72 12.19
N THR A 189 -14.10 -6.04 11.97
CA THR A 189 -14.78 -5.93 10.66
C THR A 189 -15.45 -4.57 10.43
N ASP A 190 -15.45 -3.68 11.42
CA ASP A 190 -16.13 -2.38 11.35
C ASP A 190 -15.66 -1.46 10.21
N ARG A 191 -14.39 -1.57 9.79
CA ARG A 191 -13.84 -0.83 8.64
C ARG A 191 -14.06 -1.52 7.29
N LEU A 192 -14.31 -2.83 7.29
CA LEU A 192 -14.46 -3.59 6.06
C LEU A 192 -15.54 -2.98 5.15
N GLY A 193 -15.24 -2.82 3.87
CA GLY A 193 -16.20 -2.30 2.90
C GLY A 193 -16.39 -0.77 2.94
N MET A 194 -15.65 -0.03 3.78
CA MET A 194 -15.65 1.44 3.69
C MET A 194 -15.19 1.87 2.29
N PRO A 195 -15.87 2.83 1.62
CA PRO A 195 -15.44 3.26 0.30
C PRO A 195 -14.11 4.01 0.37
N LEU A 196 -13.18 3.62 -0.47
CA LEU A 196 -11.81 4.10 -0.50
C LEU A 196 -11.46 4.47 -1.94
N ILE A 197 -10.93 5.67 -2.16
CA ILE A 197 -10.29 6.00 -3.44
C ILE A 197 -8.80 5.73 -3.38
N GLU A 198 -8.24 5.23 -4.48
CA GLU A 198 -6.79 4.99 -4.65
C GLU A 198 -6.28 5.87 -5.78
N THR A 199 -5.41 6.84 -5.47
CA THR A 199 -4.74 7.68 -6.47
C THR A 199 -3.32 7.19 -6.67
N VAL A 200 -2.99 6.76 -7.90
CA VAL A 200 -1.66 6.28 -8.26
C VAL A 200 -0.97 7.30 -9.17
N THR A 201 0.21 7.79 -8.76
CA THR A 201 0.98 8.74 -9.57
C THR A 201 1.95 8.02 -10.51
N GLU A 202 2.31 8.68 -11.60
CA GLU A 202 3.48 8.30 -12.39
C GLU A 202 4.77 8.43 -11.54
N PRO A 203 5.83 7.65 -11.81
CA PRO A 203 7.08 7.69 -11.05
C PRO A 203 8.00 8.85 -11.49
N GLU A 204 7.44 10.06 -11.61
CA GLU A 204 8.11 11.22 -12.21
C GLU A 204 8.80 12.14 -11.21
N MET A 205 8.56 11.95 -9.91
CA MET A 205 9.12 12.80 -8.85
C MET A 205 10.60 12.48 -8.65
N ARG A 206 11.42 13.53 -8.54
CA ARG A 206 12.89 13.44 -8.68
C ARG A 206 13.64 13.77 -7.41
N THR A 207 12.97 14.38 -6.43
CA THR A 207 13.57 14.71 -5.13
C THR A 207 12.64 14.32 -3.99
N PRO A 208 13.17 14.03 -2.79
CA PRO A 208 12.32 13.68 -1.65
C PRO A 208 11.31 14.76 -1.28
N GLN A 209 11.70 16.04 -1.39
CA GLN A 209 10.83 17.17 -1.11
C GLN A 209 9.70 17.29 -2.13
N GLU A 210 9.99 17.05 -3.41
CA GLU A 210 8.97 17.05 -4.46
C GLU A 210 7.87 16.01 -4.17
N VAL A 211 8.23 14.83 -3.67
CA VAL A 211 7.23 13.81 -3.30
C VAL A 211 6.33 14.29 -2.15
N ALA A 212 6.89 14.93 -1.13
CA ALA A 212 6.11 15.50 -0.04
C ALA A 212 5.17 16.62 -0.50
N ASP A 213 5.65 17.51 -1.39
CA ASP A 213 4.83 18.58 -1.93
C ASP A 213 3.67 18.04 -2.77
N VAL A 214 3.93 17.04 -3.63
CA VAL A 214 2.90 16.40 -4.47
C VAL A 214 1.87 15.68 -3.60
N ALA A 215 2.29 14.94 -2.57
CA ALA A 215 1.37 14.32 -1.62
C ALA A 215 0.49 15.36 -0.91
N GLU A 216 1.04 16.51 -0.53
CA GLU A 216 0.28 17.59 0.11
C GLU A 216 -0.69 18.27 -0.87
N ILE A 217 -0.32 18.44 -2.15
CA ILE A 217 -1.23 18.94 -3.21
C ILE A 217 -2.41 17.98 -3.38
N LEU A 218 -2.15 16.69 -3.58
CA LEU A 218 -3.20 15.67 -3.74
C LEU A 218 -4.14 15.65 -2.52
N ARG A 219 -3.56 15.66 -1.32
CA ARG A 219 -4.32 15.76 -0.07
C ARG A 219 -5.21 17.00 -0.03
N ARG A 220 -4.70 18.18 -0.42
CA ARG A 220 -5.47 19.44 -0.41
C ARG A 220 -6.58 19.42 -1.45
N LEU A 221 -6.29 18.98 -2.68
CA LEU A 221 -7.28 18.87 -3.75
C LEU A 221 -8.44 17.97 -3.32
N VAL A 222 -8.15 16.74 -2.91
CA VAL A 222 -9.17 15.79 -2.50
C VAL A 222 -9.96 16.28 -1.27
N ARG A 223 -9.31 16.91 -0.29
CA ARG A 223 -9.99 17.50 0.88
C ARG A 223 -10.84 18.72 0.56
N SER A 224 -10.48 19.49 -0.47
CA SER A 224 -11.24 20.68 -0.87
C SER A 224 -12.67 20.36 -1.32
N THR A 225 -12.94 19.11 -1.70
CA THR A 225 -14.29 18.62 -2.03
C THR A 225 -15.24 18.62 -0.82
N GLY A 226 -14.72 18.56 0.40
CA GLY A 226 -15.52 18.31 1.61
C GLY A 226 -16.16 16.92 1.66
N LYS A 227 -15.78 16.01 0.76
CA LYS A 227 -16.43 14.71 0.52
C LYS A 227 -15.55 13.51 0.87
N VAL A 228 -14.45 13.74 1.59
CA VAL A 228 -13.56 12.69 2.10
C VAL A 228 -13.43 12.75 3.60
N ARG A 229 -13.14 11.60 4.21
CA ARG A 229 -12.92 11.52 5.66
C ARG A 229 -11.59 12.13 6.05
N THR A 230 -11.55 12.74 7.22
CA THR A 230 -10.32 13.30 7.78
C THR A 230 -10.11 12.77 9.19
N GLY A 231 -8.86 12.59 9.58
CA GLY A 231 -8.50 12.05 10.90
C GLY A 231 -7.53 10.90 10.77
N ILE A 232 -7.20 10.29 11.90
CA ILE A 232 -6.29 9.15 11.97
C ILE A 232 -6.94 7.97 11.24
N GLY A 233 -6.18 7.30 10.37
CA GLY A 233 -6.63 6.11 9.63
C GLY A 233 -7.53 6.37 8.41
N ALA A 234 -7.95 7.63 8.18
CA ALA A 234 -8.78 7.98 7.03
C ALA A 234 -8.00 8.03 5.70
N ALA A 235 -6.68 8.18 5.76
CA ALA A 235 -5.80 8.17 4.61
C ALA A 235 -4.57 7.31 4.88
N ARG A 236 -4.07 6.66 3.84
CA ARG A 236 -2.82 5.89 3.81
C ARG A 236 -2.06 6.27 2.55
N GLN A 237 -0.75 6.21 2.62
CA GLN A 237 0.11 6.56 1.50
C GLN A 237 1.32 5.63 1.51
N ASP A 238 1.57 5.06 0.35
CA ASP A 238 2.71 4.19 0.08
C ASP A 238 3.64 4.93 -0.88
N VAL A 239 4.93 4.87 -0.58
CA VAL A 239 5.95 5.65 -1.30
C VAL A 239 6.85 4.69 -2.06
N ASN A 240 6.86 4.82 -3.37
CA ASN A 240 7.70 4.02 -4.25
C ASN A 240 9.02 4.76 -4.52
N VAL A 241 10.16 4.11 -4.34
CA VAL A 241 11.49 4.72 -4.48
C VAL A 241 12.40 3.84 -5.31
N SER A 242 13.17 4.45 -6.22
CA SER A 242 14.25 3.79 -6.95
C SER A 242 15.34 4.78 -7.32
N ILE A 243 16.57 4.28 -7.46
CA ILE A 243 17.70 5.01 -8.04
C ILE A 243 18.25 4.28 -9.25
N LYS A 244 19.04 4.95 -10.09
CA LYS A 244 19.64 4.35 -11.28
C LYS A 244 20.51 3.14 -10.92
N GLY A 245 20.20 2.00 -11.54
CA GLY A 245 20.89 0.73 -11.30
C GLY A 245 20.43 -0.03 -10.05
N GLY A 246 19.52 0.55 -9.26
CA GLY A 246 18.80 -0.09 -8.16
C GLY A 246 17.50 -0.74 -8.61
N THR A 247 16.61 -1.00 -7.66
CA THR A 247 15.29 -1.63 -7.88
C THR A 247 14.19 -0.78 -7.25
N ARG A 248 12.97 -0.83 -7.81
CA ARG A 248 11.80 -0.21 -7.16
C ARG A 248 11.55 -0.87 -5.80
N VAL A 249 11.49 -0.06 -4.76
CA VAL A 249 11.14 -0.46 -3.40
C VAL A 249 9.95 0.37 -2.94
N GLU A 250 8.98 -0.29 -2.35
CA GLU A 250 7.77 0.33 -1.81
C GLU A 250 7.90 0.44 -0.28
N ILE A 251 7.75 1.66 0.23
CA ILE A 251 7.69 1.95 1.66
C ILE A 251 6.21 2.08 2.02
N LYS A 252 5.66 1.03 2.64
CA LYS A 252 4.24 0.98 2.99
C LYS A 252 3.89 1.73 4.28
N GLY A 253 2.67 2.25 4.35
CA GLY A 253 2.08 2.78 5.57
C GLY A 253 2.75 4.05 6.07
N VAL A 254 3.16 4.95 5.18
CA VAL A 254 3.77 6.22 5.58
C VAL A 254 2.71 7.09 6.26
N SER A 255 2.79 7.17 7.59
CA SER A 255 1.72 7.76 8.41
C SER A 255 1.56 9.28 8.28
N ARG A 256 2.63 9.99 7.88
CA ARG A 256 2.66 11.46 7.84
C ARG A 256 3.50 11.95 6.66
N ILE A 257 2.95 12.88 5.88
CA ILE A 257 3.63 13.51 4.73
C ILE A 257 5.01 14.09 5.10
N PRO A 258 5.20 14.80 6.25
CA PRO A 258 6.52 15.32 6.62
C PRO A 258 7.61 14.27 6.83
N LEU A 259 7.27 12.97 6.95
CA LEU A 259 8.26 11.89 7.06
C LEU A 259 8.74 11.40 5.69
N ILE A 260 7.99 11.68 4.61
CA ILE A 260 8.33 11.22 3.26
C ILE A 260 9.78 11.59 2.88
N PRO A 261 10.24 12.85 3.05
CA PRO A 261 11.56 13.23 2.58
C PRO A 261 12.70 12.40 3.20
N LEU A 262 12.64 12.18 4.51
CA LEU A 262 13.63 11.39 5.24
C LEU A 262 13.59 9.91 4.86
N LEU A 263 12.39 9.34 4.69
CA LEU A 263 12.22 7.94 4.28
C LEU A 263 12.82 7.68 2.89
N ILE A 264 12.55 8.58 1.94
CA ILE A 264 13.09 8.46 0.57
C ILE A 264 14.60 8.65 0.57
N TYR A 265 15.13 9.62 1.32
CA TYR A 265 16.58 9.81 1.45
C TYR A 265 17.26 8.55 2.00
N ASN A 266 16.73 7.96 3.07
CA ASN A 266 17.28 6.77 3.67
C ASN A 266 17.24 5.57 2.71
N GLU A 267 16.14 5.42 1.98
CA GLU A 267 16.02 4.34 0.98
C GLU A 267 16.98 4.55 -0.20
N ALA A 268 17.11 5.79 -0.71
CA ALA A 268 18.09 6.12 -1.74
C ALA A 268 19.54 5.84 -1.27
N LYS A 269 19.87 6.22 -0.03
CA LYS A 269 21.16 5.94 0.61
C LYS A 269 21.42 4.43 0.74
N ARG A 270 20.40 3.68 1.16
CA ARG A 270 20.46 2.22 1.30
C ARG A 270 20.71 1.55 -0.05
N GLN A 271 19.95 1.91 -1.08
CA GLN A 271 20.17 1.40 -2.44
C GLN A 271 21.57 1.78 -2.95
N HIS A 272 21.99 3.03 -2.80
CA HIS A 272 23.30 3.49 -3.24
C HIS A 272 24.43 2.68 -2.58
N SER A 273 24.32 2.42 -1.28
CA SER A 273 25.28 1.62 -0.52
C SER A 273 25.32 0.15 -0.99
N LEU A 274 24.16 -0.44 -1.27
CA LEU A 274 24.07 -1.81 -1.80
C LEU A 274 24.67 -1.93 -3.20
N LEU A 275 24.49 -0.92 -4.06
CA LEU A 275 25.12 -0.90 -5.38
C LEU A 275 26.64 -0.88 -5.27
N ARG A 276 27.19 -0.13 -4.31
CA ARG A 276 28.63 -0.13 -4.03
C ARG A 276 29.12 -1.47 -3.51
N ILE A 277 28.39 -2.10 -2.59
CA ILE A 277 28.72 -3.45 -2.10
C ILE A 277 28.71 -4.44 -3.26
N ARG A 278 27.67 -4.40 -4.11
CA ARG A 278 27.59 -5.23 -5.32
C ARG A 278 28.79 -5.03 -6.23
N ASP A 279 29.18 -3.78 -6.48
CA ASP A 279 30.30 -3.46 -7.37
C ASP A 279 31.64 -3.93 -6.77
N GLU A 280 31.80 -3.84 -5.45
CA GLU A 280 32.97 -4.37 -4.73
C GLU A 280 33.02 -5.90 -4.75
N LEU A 281 31.89 -6.58 -4.55
CA LEU A 281 31.80 -8.04 -4.70
C LEU A 281 32.19 -8.48 -6.12
N LYS A 282 31.68 -7.78 -7.14
CA LYS A 282 32.06 -8.01 -8.55
C LYS A 282 33.55 -7.80 -8.77
N ARG A 283 34.14 -6.73 -8.22
CA ARG A 283 35.58 -6.45 -8.30
C ARG A 283 36.42 -7.58 -7.68
N ARG A 284 35.95 -8.15 -6.56
CA ARG A 284 36.55 -9.32 -5.89
C ARG A 284 36.22 -10.66 -6.58
N LYS A 285 35.45 -10.63 -7.67
CA LYS A 285 34.97 -11.82 -8.39
C LYS A 285 34.14 -12.77 -7.51
N ILE A 286 33.44 -12.22 -6.52
CA ILE A 286 32.51 -12.98 -5.68
C ILE A 286 31.16 -13.02 -6.40
N THR A 287 30.71 -14.24 -6.69
CA THR A 287 29.46 -14.60 -7.36
C THR A 287 28.66 -15.55 -6.47
N LYS A 288 27.45 -15.91 -6.88
CA LYS A 288 26.64 -16.89 -6.14
C LYS A 288 27.33 -18.26 -6.13
N GLU A 289 28.05 -18.59 -7.19
CA GLU A 289 28.75 -19.86 -7.40
C GLU A 289 30.07 -19.94 -6.62
N THR A 290 30.72 -18.81 -6.38
CA THR A 290 31.98 -18.74 -5.63
C THR A 290 31.78 -18.38 -4.16
N LEU A 291 30.54 -18.10 -3.73
CA LEU A 291 30.25 -17.77 -2.35
C LEU A 291 30.26 -19.06 -1.52
N GLU A 292 31.32 -19.25 -0.74
CA GLU A 292 31.43 -20.35 0.21
C GLU A 292 30.96 -19.91 1.60
N THR A 293 30.06 -20.68 2.20
CA THR A 293 29.61 -20.52 3.59
C THR A 293 30.11 -21.70 4.41
N LYS A 294 30.79 -21.43 5.53
CA LYS A 294 31.22 -22.46 6.50
C LYS A 294 30.62 -22.13 7.85
N ASP A 295 29.87 -23.06 8.40
CA ASP A 295 29.36 -22.95 9.76
C ASP A 295 30.44 -23.47 10.73
N ALA A 296 30.65 -22.74 11.83
CA ALA A 296 31.57 -23.13 12.88
C ALA A 296 30.85 -23.04 14.23
N ASP A 297 30.98 -24.09 15.05
CA ASP A 297 30.50 -24.05 16.44
C ASP A 297 31.45 -23.20 17.29
N VAL A 298 30.97 -22.02 17.68
CA VAL A 298 31.70 -21.08 18.54
C VAL A 298 31.19 -21.08 19.98
N THR A 299 30.30 -22.01 20.35
CA THR A 299 29.67 -22.07 21.67
C THR A 299 30.71 -22.11 22.79
N GLY A 300 31.76 -22.91 22.63
CA GLY A 300 32.85 -23.00 23.61
C GLY A 300 33.61 -21.67 23.81
N ILE A 301 33.74 -20.85 22.76
CA ILE A 301 34.43 -19.55 22.81
C ILE A 301 33.59 -18.52 23.58
N LEU A 302 32.25 -18.62 23.47
CA LEU A 302 31.31 -17.70 24.11
C LEU A 302 30.99 -18.07 25.57
N THR A 303 31.52 -19.19 26.10
CA THR A 303 31.27 -19.60 27.50
C THR A 303 31.82 -18.63 28.55
N GLN A 304 32.75 -17.74 28.18
CA GLN A 304 33.35 -16.75 29.09
C GLN A 304 32.86 -15.32 28.83
N THR A 305 31.96 -15.10 27.88
CA THR A 305 31.33 -13.80 27.67
C THR A 305 30.09 -13.71 28.55
N ALA A 306 30.28 -13.16 29.75
CA ALA A 306 29.21 -12.76 30.65
C ALA A 306 28.55 -11.45 30.18
#